data_AF-A0A8T5DYZ9-F1
#
_entry.id   AF-A0A8T5DYZ9-F1
#
_cell.length_a   1.000
_cell.length_b   1.000
_cell.length_c   1.000
_cell.angle_alpha   90.00
_cell.angle_beta   90.00
_cell.angle_gamma   90.00
#
_symmetry.space_group_name_H-M   'P 1'
#
loop_
_entity.id
_entity.type
_entity.pdbx_description
1 polymer ?
#
loop_
_entity_poly.entity_id
_entity_poly.type
_entity_poly.pdbx_seq_one_letter_code
_entity_poly.pdbx_strand_id
1 'polypeptide(L)'
;MDLIFIQLIGIAYGAGMLYLAFDSWKRHHLTRGDFYIWSAAWLGFIFALMFTDWINKFRLVLGIGGGPIPFFTIAGFMFLTGIVFYLYQKVRINSRKLEKIVQQIAWKKN
;
A
#
# COMPACT_ATOMS: atom_id res chain seq x y z
N MET A 1 -8.58 -20.36 13.68
CA MET A 1 -7.25 -19.72 13.53
C MET A 1 -7.15 -18.67 14.60
N ASP A 2 -6.15 -18.77 15.47
CA ASP A 2 -5.98 -17.85 16.58
C ASP A 2 -5.73 -16.44 16.04
N LEU A 3 -6.45 -15.46 16.61
CA LEU A 3 -6.38 -14.03 16.25
C LEU A 3 -4.92 -13.53 16.13
N ILE A 4 -4.05 -14.10 16.95
CA ILE A 4 -2.61 -13.84 17.04
C ILE A 4 -1.90 -14.10 15.70
N PHE A 5 -2.26 -15.17 14.98
CA PHE A 5 -1.58 -15.56 13.73
C PHE A 5 -1.80 -14.51 12.63
N ILE A 6 -3.02 -13.98 12.52
CA ILE A 6 -3.37 -12.91 11.57
C ILE A 6 -2.67 -11.60 11.93
N GLN A 7 -2.60 -11.27 13.22
CA GLN A 7 -1.88 -10.07 13.67
C GLN A 7 -0.38 -10.15 13.37
N LEU A 8 0.24 -11.31 13.60
CA LEU A 8 1.66 -11.54 13.36
C LEU A 8 2.00 -11.42 11.86
N ILE A 9 1.17 -12.02 11.00
CA ILE A 9 1.28 -11.89 9.54
C ILE A 9 1.09 -10.44 9.10
N GLY A 10 0.10 -9.75 9.68
CA GLY A 10 -0.20 -8.35 9.38
C GLY A 10 0.95 -7.40 9.72
N ILE A 11 1.56 -7.57 10.89
CA ILE A 11 2.71 -6.79 11.35
C ILE A 11 3.92 -7.06 10.44
N ALA A 12 4.22 -8.34 10.16
CA ALA A 12 5.33 -8.71 9.29
C ALA A 12 5.18 -8.12 7.88
N TYR A 13 3.98 -8.19 7.32
CA TYR A 13 3.67 -7.59 6.02
C TYR A 13 3.79 -6.07 6.05
N GLY A 14 3.16 -5.40 7.02
CA GLY A 14 3.22 -3.95 7.13
C GLY A 14 4.66 -3.44 7.31
N ALA A 15 5.48 -4.12 8.11
CA ALA A 15 6.90 -3.83 8.25
C ALA A 15 7.66 -4.00 6.93
N GLY A 16 7.40 -5.09 6.20
CA GLY A 16 7.96 -5.32 4.87
C GLY A 16 7.57 -4.23 3.86
N MET A 17 6.32 -3.78 3.90
CA MET A 17 5.83 -2.74 2.99
C MET A 17 6.35 -1.35 3.33
N LEU A 18 6.52 -1.03 4.61
CA LEU A 18 7.23 0.17 5.06
C LEU A 18 8.69 0.15 4.62
N TYR A 19 9.36 -1.00 4.71
CA TYR A 19 10.72 -1.15 4.20
C TYR A 19 10.79 -0.92 2.68
N LEU A 20 9.86 -1.49 1.91
CA LEU A 20 9.80 -1.26 0.46
C LEU A 20 9.47 0.20 0.12
N ALA A 21 8.62 0.86 0.90
CA ALA A 21 8.37 2.30 0.77
C ALA A 21 9.64 3.12 1.04
N PHE A 22 10.41 2.76 2.06
CA PHE A 22 11.67 3.40 2.39
C PHE A 22 12.74 3.18 1.33
N ASP A 23 12.91 1.95 0.83
CA ASP A 23 13.84 1.63 -0.25
C ASP A 23 13.48 2.38 -1.55
N SER A 24 12.19 2.42 -1.90
CA SER A 24 11.71 3.14 -3.08
C SER A 24 11.91 4.66 -2.95
N TRP A 25 11.80 5.21 -1.73
CA TRP A 25 12.17 6.60 -1.45
C TRP A 25 13.68 6.83 -1.61
N LYS A 26 14.52 5.94 -1.06
CA LYS A 26 15.98 6.03 -1.12
C LYS A 26 16.52 5.97 -2.55
N ARG A 27 15.85 5.24 -3.46
CA ARG A 27 16.21 5.18 -4.89
C ARG A 27 15.80 6.42 -5.70
N HIS A 28 15.31 7.50 -5.07
CA HIS A 28 14.92 8.77 -5.70
C HIS A 28 13.84 8.68 -6.80
N HIS A 29 13.15 7.53 -6.92
CA HIS A 29 12.09 7.34 -7.91
C HIS A 29 10.74 7.93 -7.46
N LEU A 30 10.55 8.13 -6.15
CA LEU A 30 9.35 8.71 -5.54
C LEU A 30 9.59 10.15 -5.06
N THR A 31 8.54 10.97 -5.09
CA THR A 31 8.55 12.31 -4.51
C THR A 31 8.41 12.19 -2.98
N ARG A 32 8.93 13.15 -2.19
CA ARG A 32 8.76 13.13 -0.71
C ARG A 32 7.30 13.00 -0.28
N GLY A 33 6.36 13.62 -1.02
CA GLY A 33 4.92 13.49 -0.76
C GLY A 33 4.38 12.08 -0.96
N ASP A 34 4.80 11.40 -2.04
CA ASP A 34 4.34 10.03 -2.35
C ASP A 34 4.77 9.05 -1.24
N PHE A 35 5.97 9.24 -0.67
CA PHE A 35 6.46 8.44 0.46
C PHE A 35 5.59 8.61 1.71
N TYR A 36 5.19 9.85 2.07
CA TYR A 36 4.34 10.08 3.24
C TYR A 36 2.95 9.45 3.07
N ILE A 37 2.35 9.57 1.88
CA ILE A 37 1.03 8.99 1.60
C ILE A 37 1.09 7.46 1.74
N TRP A 38 2.07 6.82 1.12
CA TRP A 38 2.22 5.37 1.19
C TRP A 38 2.60 4.88 2.58
N SER A 39 3.46 5.61 3.30
CA SER A 39 3.80 5.27 4.69
C SER A 39 2.59 5.41 5.62
N ALA A 40 1.76 6.45 5.44
CA ALA A 40 0.51 6.60 6.17
C ALA A 40 -0.49 5.49 5.83
N ALA A 41 -0.58 5.08 4.56
CA ALA A 41 -1.41 3.96 4.14
C ALA A 41 -0.96 2.64 4.79
N TRP A 42 0.35 2.36 4.82
CA TRP A 42 0.88 1.14 5.46
C TRP A 42 0.71 1.15 6.98
N LEU A 43 0.94 2.28 7.64
CA LEU A 43 0.65 2.44 9.07
C LEU A 43 -0.83 2.25 9.37
N GLY A 44 -1.71 2.82 8.54
CA GLY A 44 -3.15 2.61 8.62
C GLY A 44 -3.54 1.14 8.45
N PHE A 45 -2.86 0.42 7.55
CA PHE A 45 -3.10 -1.00 7.33
C PHE A 45 -2.67 -1.86 8.53
N ILE A 46 -1.49 -1.58 9.11
CA ILE A 46 -1.03 -2.21 10.36
C ILE A 46 -2.03 -1.95 11.49
N PHE A 47 -2.46 -0.70 11.63
CA PHE A 47 -3.43 -0.30 12.66
C PHE A 47 -4.77 -1.04 12.48
N ALA A 48 -5.27 -1.11 11.24
CA ALA A 48 -6.49 -1.85 10.92
C ALA A 48 -6.36 -3.34 11.30
N LEU A 49 -5.22 -3.96 11.03
CA LEU A 49 -4.97 -5.37 11.37
C LEU A 49 -4.78 -5.61 12.87
N MET A 50 -4.24 -4.65 13.62
CA MET A 50 -4.13 -4.73 15.08
C MET A 50 -5.49 -4.58 15.77
N PHE A 51 -6.36 -3.71 15.24
CA PHE A 51 -7.69 -3.43 15.79
C PHE A 51 -8.79 -4.12 14.97
N THR A 52 -8.74 -5.44 14.87
CA THR A 52 -9.77 -6.25 14.17
C THR A 52 -11.17 -6.05 14.74
N ASP A 53 -11.31 -5.72 16.03
CA ASP A 53 -12.61 -5.40 16.66
C ASP A 53 -13.27 -4.14 16.07
N TRP A 54 -12.48 -3.14 15.68
CA TRP A 54 -13.00 -1.94 15.02
C TRP A 54 -13.54 -2.27 13.63
N ILE A 55 -12.82 -3.11 12.88
CA ILE A 55 -13.29 -3.57 11.57
C ILE A 55 -14.57 -4.39 11.71
N ASN A 56 -14.66 -5.26 12.72
CA ASN A 56 -15.86 -6.03 12.98
C ASN A 56 -17.06 -5.14 13.35
N LYS A 57 -16.87 -4.10 14.16
CA LYS A 57 -17.91 -3.10 14.46
C LYS A 57 -18.36 -2.36 13.20
N PHE A 58 -17.44 -1.92 12.35
CA PHE A 58 -17.77 -1.26 11.08
C PHE A 58 -18.56 -2.17 10.14
N ARG A 59 -18.21 -3.47 10.06
CA ARG A 59 -18.94 -4.46 9.26
C ARG A 59 -20.36 -4.71 9.77
N LEU A 60 -20.53 -4.70 11.10
CA LEU A 60 -21.84 -4.75 11.76
C LEU A 60 -22.71 -3.55 11.38
N VAL A 61 -22.15 -2.34 11.37
CA VAL A 61 -22.85 -1.12 10.94
C VAL A 61 -23.22 -1.17 9.46
N LEU A 62 -22.34 -1.71 8.60
CA LEU A 62 -22.59 -1.85 7.16
C LEU A 62 -23.48 -3.03 6.78
N GLY A 63 -23.94 -3.85 7.75
CA GLY A 63 -24.77 -5.03 7.49
C GLY A 63 -24.04 -6.17 6.77
N ILE A 64 -22.71 -6.12 6.68
CA ILE A 64 -21.89 -7.10 5.95
C ILE A 64 -21.50 -8.23 6.92
N GLY A 65 -22.40 -9.22 7.07
CA GLY A 65 -22.16 -10.58 7.61
C GLY A 65 -21.39 -10.68 8.95
N GLY A 66 -22.08 -11.11 10.02
CA GLY A 66 -21.59 -11.21 11.41
C GLY A 66 -20.53 -12.27 11.73
N GLY A 67 -19.73 -12.71 10.75
CA GLY A 67 -18.66 -13.68 10.93
C GLY A 67 -17.26 -13.07 10.87
N PRO A 68 -16.22 -13.77 11.39
CA PRO A 68 -14.84 -13.35 11.27
C PRO A 68 -14.44 -13.14 9.80
N ILE A 69 -13.53 -12.20 9.54
CA ILE A 69 -12.99 -12.01 8.19
C ILE A 69 -12.23 -13.28 7.79
N PRO A 70 -12.54 -13.89 6.63
CA PRO A 70 -11.81 -15.06 6.16
C PRO A 70 -10.34 -14.74 5.92
N PHE A 71 -9.45 -15.68 6.22
CA PHE A 71 -8.01 -15.56 5.96
C PHE A 71 -7.71 -15.19 4.50
N PHE A 72 -8.40 -15.83 3.55
CA PHE A 72 -8.25 -15.53 2.12
C PHE A 72 -8.61 -14.09 1.76
N THR A 73 -9.57 -13.48 2.45
CA THR A 73 -9.92 -12.08 2.23
C THR A 73 -8.79 -11.15 2.67
N ILE A 74 -8.20 -11.42 3.84
CA ILE A 74 -7.04 -10.64 4.36
C ILE A 74 -5.84 -10.81 3.41
N ALA A 75 -5.53 -12.06 3.05
CA ALA A 75 -4.43 -12.36 2.13
C ALA A 75 -4.65 -11.71 0.74
N GLY A 76 -5.88 -11.73 0.22
CA GLY A 76 -6.24 -11.06 -1.02
C GLY A 76 -6.03 -9.54 -0.95
N PHE A 77 -6.44 -8.90 0.14
CA PHE A 77 -6.19 -7.48 0.37
C PHE A 77 -4.70 -7.15 0.46
N MET A 78 -3.91 -7.96 1.18
CA MET A 78 -2.46 -7.81 1.26
C MET A 78 -1.80 -7.94 -0.12
N PHE A 79 -2.25 -8.91 -0.93
CA PHE A 79 -1.71 -9.09 -2.26
C PHE A 79 -2.08 -7.94 -3.20
N LEU A 80 -3.35 -7.54 -3.22
CA LEU A 80 -3.85 -6.43 -4.05
C LEU A 80 -3.17 -5.11 -3.70
N THR A 81 -3.10 -4.76 -2.43
CA THR A 81 -2.44 -3.51 -2.00
C THR A 81 -0.96 -3.50 -2.38
N GLY A 82 -0.27 -4.64 -2.30
CA GLY A 82 1.11 -4.76 -2.77
C GLY A 82 1.27 -4.60 -4.27
N ILE A 83 0.38 -5.17 -5.07
CA ILE A 83 0.38 -4.96 -6.52
C ILE A 83 0.12 -3.49 -6.84
N VAL A 84 -0.88 -2.86 -6.21
CA VAL A 84 -1.20 -1.45 -6.46
C VAL A 84 0.00 -0.57 -6.13
N PHE A 85 0.70 -0.84 -5.04
CA PHE A 85 1.92 -0.13 -4.68
C PHE A 85 3.04 -0.30 -5.70
N TYR A 86 3.29 -1.53 -6.14
CA TYR A 86 4.28 -1.81 -7.17
C TYR A 86 3.92 -1.13 -8.50
N LEU A 87 2.66 -1.21 -8.92
CA LEU A 87 2.15 -0.59 -10.13
C LEU A 87 2.30 0.94 -10.06
N TYR A 88 1.94 1.53 -8.91
CA TYR A 88 2.11 2.96 -8.68
C TYR A 88 3.56 3.40 -8.88
N GLN A 89 4.53 2.67 -8.33
CA GLN A 89 5.95 2.96 -8.54
C GLN A 89 6.33 2.91 -10.02
N LYS A 90 5.92 1.87 -10.74
CA LYS A 90 6.21 1.72 -12.18
C LYS A 90 5.60 2.84 -13.01
N VAL A 91 4.34 3.18 -12.75
CA VAL A 91 3.65 4.28 -13.43
C VAL A 91 4.36 5.60 -13.15
N ARG A 92 4.72 5.89 -11.90
CA ARG A 92 5.42 7.14 -11.53
C ARG A 92 6.77 7.28 -12.24
N ILE A 93 7.54 6.20 -12.33
CA ILE A 93 8.81 6.18 -13.07
C ILE A 93 8.58 6.44 -14.56
N ASN A 94 7.58 5.80 -15.16
CA ASN A 94 7.26 5.98 -16.57
C ASN A 94 6.78 7.41 -16.86
N SER A 95 5.92 7.99 -16.03
CA SER A 95 5.47 9.38 -16.19
C SER A 95 6.64 10.36 -16.19
N ARG A 96 7.60 10.22 -15.26
CA ARG A 96 8.79 11.08 -15.22
C ARG A 96 9.71 10.90 -16.42
N LYS A 97 9.84 9.68 -16.94
CA LYS A 97 10.62 9.41 -18.16
C LYS A 97 9.97 10.07 -19.38
N LEU A 98 8.65 9.92 -19.52
CA LEU A 98 7.87 10.56 -20.59
C LEU A 98 7.98 12.08 -20.54
N GLU A 99 7.86 12.68 -19.36
CA GLU A 99 8.00 14.12 -19.16
C GLU A 99 9.37 14.63 -19.64
N LYS A 100 10.46 13.93 -19.30
CA LYS A 100 11.81 14.26 -19.80
C LYS A 100 11.93 14.14 -21.31
N ILE A 101 11.35 13.09 -21.90
CA ILE A 101 11.38 12.88 -23.36
C ILE A 101 10.65 14.03 -24.06
N VAL A 102 9.44 14.37 -23.60
CA VAL A 102 8.64 15.47 -24.17
C VAL A 102 9.37 16.80 -24.03
N GLN A 103 10.00 17.07 -22.88
CA GLN A 103 10.80 18.28 -22.66
C GLN A 103 11.99 18.38 -23.61
N GLN A 104 12.72 17.28 -23.83
CA GLN A 104 13.83 17.23 -24.79
C GLN A 104 13.37 17.46 -26.22
N ILE A 105 12.22 16.91 -26.61
CA ILE A 105 11.63 17.12 -27.94
C ILE A 105 11.25 18.59 -28.12
N ALA A 106 10.64 19.22 -27.11
CA ALA A 106 10.26 20.62 -27.14
C ALA A 106 11.47 21.55 -27.29
N TRP A 107 12.55 21.28 -26.54
CA TRP A 107 13.79 22.06 -26.63
C TRP A 107 14.55 21.86 -27.94
N LYS A 108 14.39 20.72 -28.62
CA LYS A 108 14.99 20.47 -29.95
C LYS A 108 14.22 21.11 -31.10
N LYS A 109 12.96 21.52 -30.89
CA LYS A 109 12.08 22.07 -31.92
C LYS A 109 12.17 23.59 -32.04
N ASN A 110 12.72 24.25 -31.01
CA ASN A 110 13.20 25.65 -31.09
C ASN A 110 14.69 25.68 -31.38
#